data_AF-A0A6J7U4T8-F1
#
_entry.id   AF-A0A6J7U4T8-F1
#
_cell.length_a   1.000
_cell.length_b   1.000
_cell.length_c   1.000
_cell.angle_alpha   90.00
_cell.angle_beta   90.00
_cell.angle_gamma   90.00
#
_symmetry.space_group_name_H-M   'P 1'
#
loop_
_entity.id
_entity.type
_entity.pdbx_description
1 polymer ?
#
loop_
_entity_poly.entity_id
_entity_poly.type
_entity_poly.pdbx_seq_one_letter_code
_entity_poly.pdbx_strand_id
1 'polypeptide(L)'
;MPASSYFIGKAILVSVSMVIQILMLLGFGAIFFGVDMPTDINKWITFTWLTLLGSACSTALGIAFSIVPKSGRGASAVVSPIVIVLQFFSGVFLIFTQLPTWMQQFAALFPLKWLTQGMRSVFLPDSFATQEVAKSWENGKTFVILVVWLVIGVFFSVRKFKWDRD
;
A
#
# COMPACT_ATOMS: atom_id res chain seq x y z
N MET A 1 18.76 21.98 -13.66
CA MET A 1 18.41 21.88 -12.22
C MET A 1 19.21 20.74 -11.61
N PRO A 2 19.79 20.87 -10.41
CA PRO A 2 20.42 19.74 -9.72
C PRO A 2 19.38 18.63 -9.52
N ALA A 3 19.76 17.37 -9.80
CA ALA A 3 18.86 16.23 -9.63
C ALA A 3 18.29 16.15 -8.21
N SER A 4 19.11 16.48 -7.19
CA SER A 4 18.71 16.53 -5.78
C SER A 4 17.53 17.46 -5.52
N SER A 5 17.54 18.68 -6.08
CA SER A 5 16.45 19.64 -5.91
C SER A 5 15.13 19.14 -6.50
N TYR A 6 15.18 18.45 -7.63
CA TYR A 6 13.99 17.84 -8.24
C TYR A 6 13.42 16.73 -7.35
N PHE A 7 14.27 15.81 -6.86
CA PHE A 7 13.83 14.71 -6.01
C PHE A 7 13.23 15.17 -4.69
N ILE A 8 13.86 16.14 -4.03
CA ILE A 8 13.33 16.72 -2.78
C ILE A 8 11.97 17.37 -3.05
N GLY A 9 11.86 18.19 -4.10
CA GLY A 9 10.59 18.83 -4.46
C GLY A 9 9.48 17.82 -4.75
N LYS A 10 9.79 16.76 -5.51
CA LYS A 10 8.83 15.69 -5.80
C LYS A 10 8.44 14.89 -4.56
N ALA A 11 9.38 14.58 -3.68
CA ALA A 11 9.11 13.88 -2.44
C ALA A 11 8.18 14.69 -1.52
N ILE A 12 8.43 15.99 -1.38
CA ILE A 12 7.56 16.90 -0.61
C ILE A 12 6.18 16.96 -1.24
N LEU A 13 6.08 17.19 -2.55
CA LEU A 13 4.81 17.27 -3.27
C LEU A 13 3.95 16.01 -3.06
N VAL A 14 4.55 14.83 -3.24
CA VAL A 14 3.85 13.55 -3.09
C VAL A 14 3.43 13.33 -1.64
N SER A 15 4.31 13.63 -0.67
CA SER A 15 4.01 13.47 0.75
C SER A 15 2.86 14.39 1.20
N VAL A 16 2.89 15.66 0.81
CA VAL A 16 1.81 16.61 1.12
C VAL A 16 0.51 16.19 0.46
N SER A 17 0.54 15.81 -0.83
CA SER A 17 -0.65 15.30 -1.53
C SER A 17 -1.25 14.08 -0.83
N MET A 18 -0.40 13.16 -0.38
CA MET A 18 -0.81 11.95 0.33
C MET A 18 -1.48 12.28 1.67
N VAL A 19 -0.89 13.19 2.47
CA VAL A 19 -1.48 13.63 3.74
C VAL A 19 -2.84 14.28 3.51
N ILE A 20 -2.95 15.17 2.51
CA ILE A 20 -4.23 15.83 2.17
C ILE A 20 -5.28 14.79 1.76
N GLN A 21 -4.92 13.84 0.89
CA GLN A 21 -5.83 12.77 0.46
C GLN A 21 -6.30 11.91 1.64
N ILE A 22 -5.40 11.54 2.55
CA ILE A 22 -5.75 10.78 3.75
C ILE A 22 -6.70 11.57 4.64
N LEU A 23 -6.41 12.84 4.93
CA LEU A 23 -7.27 13.68 5.76
C LEU A 23 -8.66 13.85 5.13
N MET A 24 -8.72 14.02 3.80
CA MET A 24 -9.98 14.06 3.07
C MET A 24 -10.74 12.74 3.18
N LEU A 25 -10.08 11.59 2.97
CA LEU A 25 -10.73 10.28 3.08
C LEU A 25 -11.26 10.00 4.49
N LEU A 26 -10.48 10.33 5.52
CA LEU A 26 -10.91 10.19 6.92
C LEU A 26 -12.09 11.13 7.22
N GLY A 27 -11.98 12.41 6.84
CA GLY A 27 -13.04 13.39 7.05
C GLY A 27 -14.35 12.99 6.36
N PHE A 28 -14.28 12.59 5.08
CA PHE A 28 -15.45 12.12 4.35
C PHE A 28 -16.02 10.82 4.94
N GLY A 29 -15.15 9.87 5.31
CA GLY A 29 -15.55 8.61 5.94
C GLY A 29 -16.31 8.85 7.25
N ALA A 30 -15.82 9.72 8.12
CA ALA A 30 -16.50 10.05 9.38
C ALA A 30 -17.83 10.79 9.15
N ILE A 31 -17.83 11.82 8.31
CA ILE A 31 -18.99 12.72 8.17
C ILE A 31 -20.12 12.08 7.36
N PHE A 32 -19.80 11.42 6.25
CA PHE A 32 -20.82 10.94 5.29
C PHE A 32 -21.09 9.44 5.39
N PHE A 33 -20.13 8.65 5.88
CA PHE A 33 -20.25 7.19 5.96
C PHE A 33 -20.31 6.64 7.39
N GLY A 34 -20.21 7.52 8.41
CA GLY A 34 -20.28 7.11 9.82
C GLY A 34 -19.14 6.19 10.24
N VAL A 35 -17.95 6.34 9.64
CA VAL A 35 -16.77 5.54 10.04
C VAL A 35 -16.32 5.95 11.43
N ASP A 36 -16.30 4.98 12.35
CA ASP A 36 -15.76 5.16 13.69
C ASP A 36 -14.25 5.43 13.63
N MET A 37 -13.85 6.61 14.09
CA MET A 37 -12.44 6.96 14.15
C MET A 37 -11.74 6.23 15.31
N PRO A 38 -10.47 5.81 15.15
CA PRO A 38 -9.75 5.17 16.22
C PRO A 38 -9.64 6.09 17.45
N THR A 39 -10.07 5.58 18.60
CA THR A 39 -9.96 6.27 19.90
C THR A 39 -8.67 5.90 20.64
N ASP A 40 -8.10 4.74 20.34
CA ASP A 40 -6.84 4.26 20.93
C ASP A 40 -5.62 4.80 20.15
N ILE A 41 -4.64 5.32 20.89
CA ILE A 41 -3.36 5.78 20.37
C ILE A 41 -2.60 4.66 19.64
N ASN A 42 -2.73 3.40 20.06
CA ASN A 42 -2.06 2.26 19.42
C ASN A 42 -2.54 2.03 17.99
N LYS A 43 -3.82 2.29 17.72
CA LYS A 43 -4.40 2.21 16.37
C LYS A 43 -3.89 3.34 15.48
N TRP A 44 -3.69 4.53 16.03
CA TRP A 44 -3.05 5.63 15.31
C TRP A 44 -1.58 5.34 14.99
N ILE A 45 -0.82 4.80 15.94
CA ILE A 45 0.56 4.33 15.68
C ILE A 45 0.54 3.29 14.56
N THR A 46 -0.40 2.35 14.61
CA THR A 46 -0.58 1.32 13.59
C THR A 46 -0.87 1.90 12.22
N PHE A 47 -1.82 2.83 12.16
CA PHE A 47 -2.16 3.56 10.95
C PHE A 47 -0.95 4.30 10.36
N THR A 48 -0.19 5.02 11.20
CA THR A 48 0.98 5.79 10.77
C THR A 48 2.05 4.91 10.17
N TRP A 49 2.46 3.83 10.85
CA TRP A 49 3.52 2.98 10.29
C TRP A 49 3.02 2.20 9.06
N LEU A 50 1.77 1.76 9.01
CA LEU A 50 1.20 1.11 7.81
C LEU A 50 1.23 2.04 6.61
N THR A 51 0.84 3.29 6.84
CA THR A 51 0.78 4.34 5.82
C THR A 51 2.18 4.69 5.31
N LEU A 52 3.14 4.90 6.22
CA LEU A 52 4.52 5.22 5.83
C LEU A 52 5.22 4.03 5.15
N LEU A 53 5.15 2.85 5.75
CA LEU A 53 5.80 1.65 5.24
C LEU A 53 5.14 1.15 3.96
N GLY A 54 3.81 1.17 3.88
CA GLY A 54 3.05 0.82 2.70
C GLY A 54 3.34 1.76 1.52
N SER A 55 3.42 3.06 1.76
CA SER A 55 3.80 4.04 0.73
C SER A 55 5.26 3.89 0.30
N ALA A 56 6.19 3.70 1.23
CA ALA A 56 7.59 3.46 0.90
C ALA A 56 7.76 2.17 0.08
N CYS A 57 7.11 1.08 0.50
CA CYS A 57 7.10 -0.20 -0.20
C CYS A 57 6.54 -0.05 -1.62
N SER A 58 5.37 0.58 -1.76
CA SER A 58 4.73 0.79 -3.06
C SER A 58 5.56 1.69 -3.98
N THR A 59 6.20 2.72 -3.43
CA THR A 59 7.11 3.60 -4.16
C THR A 59 8.32 2.83 -4.67
N ALA A 60 8.97 2.04 -3.81
CA ALA A 60 10.13 1.23 -4.20
C ALA A 60 9.77 0.18 -5.26
N LEU A 61 8.60 -0.45 -5.16
CA LEU A 61 8.13 -1.41 -6.17
C LEU A 61 7.77 -0.71 -7.49
N GLY A 62 7.16 0.46 -7.44
CA GLY A 62 6.87 1.27 -8.63
C GLY A 62 8.13 1.68 -9.36
N ILE A 63 9.19 2.08 -8.64
CA ILE A 63 10.51 2.38 -9.21
C ILE A 63 11.13 1.12 -9.80
N ALA A 64 11.13 -0.01 -9.08
CA ALA A 64 11.65 -1.27 -9.60
C ALA A 64 10.94 -1.72 -10.88
N PHE A 65 9.63 -1.47 -10.98
CA PHE A 65 8.81 -1.79 -12.15
C PHE A 65 8.94 -0.77 -13.29
N SER A 66 9.55 0.40 -13.07
CA SER A 66 9.60 1.49 -14.06
C SER A 66 10.36 1.13 -15.34
N ILE A 67 11.15 0.06 -15.32
CA ILE A 67 11.89 -0.48 -16.47
C ILE A 67 11.00 -1.28 -17.44
N VAL A 68 9.80 -1.68 -17.03
CA VAL A 68 8.91 -2.54 -17.82
C VAL A 68 8.17 -1.73 -18.89
N PRO A 69 7.57 -0.55 -18.61
CA PRO A 69 6.99 0.27 -19.64
C PRO A 69 8.05 0.85 -20.58
N LYS A 70 7.83 0.73 -21.89
CA LYS A 70 8.75 1.25 -22.92
C LYS A 70 8.76 2.78 -23.04
N SER A 71 7.80 3.46 -22.44
CA SER A 71 7.74 4.93 -22.40
C SER A 71 6.99 5.41 -21.16
N GLY A 72 7.36 6.60 -20.66
CA GLY A 72 6.66 7.22 -19.53
C GLY A 72 5.18 7.50 -19.81
N ARG A 73 4.83 7.85 -21.06
CA ARG A 73 3.42 8.10 -21.47
C ARG A 73 2.56 6.83 -21.38
N GLY A 74 3.13 5.65 -21.60
CA GLY A 74 2.43 4.37 -21.51
C GLY A 74 2.51 3.69 -20.14
N ALA A 75 3.27 4.24 -19.19
CA ALA A 75 3.54 3.58 -17.92
C ALA A 75 2.26 3.26 -17.13
N SER A 76 1.37 4.25 -16.98
CA SER A 76 0.10 4.05 -16.26
C SER A 76 -0.80 3.02 -16.95
N ALA A 77 -0.80 2.93 -18.28
CA ALA A 77 -1.61 1.95 -19.01
C ALA A 77 -1.15 0.50 -18.75
N VAL A 78 0.14 0.28 -18.49
CA VAL A 78 0.70 -1.03 -18.17
C VAL A 78 0.53 -1.36 -16.68
N VAL A 79 0.76 -0.39 -15.79
CA VAL A 79 0.75 -0.61 -14.34
C VAL A 79 -0.67 -0.76 -13.80
N SER A 80 -1.62 0.06 -14.26
CA SER A 80 -2.98 0.11 -13.69
C SER A 80 -3.71 -1.24 -13.74
N PRO A 81 -3.73 -2.00 -14.87
CA PRO A 81 -4.37 -3.31 -14.90
C PRO A 81 -3.78 -4.29 -13.88
N ILE A 82 -2.46 -4.29 -13.70
CA ILE A 82 -1.77 -5.16 -12.72
C ILE A 82 -2.23 -4.80 -11.31
N VAL A 83 -2.24 -3.51 -10.97
CA VAL A 83 -2.69 -3.04 -9.66
C VAL A 83 -4.17 -3.35 -9.43
N ILE A 84 -5.02 -3.22 -10.45
CA ILE A 84 -6.44 -3.58 -10.37
C ILE A 84 -6.61 -5.07 -10.07
N VAL A 85 -5.90 -5.96 -10.78
CA VAL A 85 -5.95 -7.40 -10.51
C VAL A 85 -5.52 -7.67 -9.06
N LEU A 86 -4.42 -7.07 -8.60
CA LEU A 86 -3.99 -7.22 -7.22
C LEU A 86 -5.04 -6.71 -6.21
N GLN A 87 -5.76 -5.64 -6.51
CA GLN A 87 -6.82 -5.10 -5.64
C GLN A 87 -8.00 -6.08 -5.48
N PHE A 88 -8.42 -6.75 -6.56
CA PHE A 88 -9.45 -7.79 -6.50
C PHE A 88 -9.03 -8.95 -5.60
N PHE A 89 -7.78 -9.41 -5.75
CA PHE A 89 -7.25 -10.53 -4.99
C PHE A 89 -6.99 -10.16 -3.52
N SER A 90 -6.65 -8.91 -3.24
CA SER A 90 -6.27 -8.42 -1.90
C SER A 90 -7.45 -7.96 -1.03
N GLY A 91 -8.68 -8.18 -1.51
CA GLY A 91 -9.90 -7.84 -0.78
C GLY A 91 -10.15 -6.34 -0.64
N VAL A 92 -9.78 -5.55 -1.67
CA VAL A 92 -10.13 -4.13 -1.78
C VAL A 92 -11.54 -3.97 -2.35
N PHE A 93 -11.86 -4.71 -3.42
CA PHE A 93 -13.17 -4.68 -4.07
C PHE A 93 -14.10 -5.82 -3.65
N LEU A 94 -13.53 -6.94 -3.19
CA LEU A 94 -14.27 -8.15 -2.81
C LEU A 94 -14.01 -8.48 -1.34
N ILE A 95 -14.94 -9.19 -0.71
CA ILE A 95 -14.75 -9.68 0.65
C ILE A 95 -13.72 -10.83 0.60
N PHE A 96 -12.53 -10.59 1.18
CA PHE A 96 -11.39 -11.51 1.06
C PHE A 96 -11.70 -12.94 1.52
N THR A 97 -12.51 -13.10 2.56
CA THR A 97 -12.89 -14.40 3.14
C THR A 97 -13.82 -15.22 2.25
N GLN A 98 -14.47 -14.58 1.28
CA GLN A 98 -15.35 -15.24 0.30
C GLN A 98 -14.58 -15.66 -0.96
N LEU A 99 -13.32 -15.26 -1.11
CA LEU A 99 -12.50 -15.65 -2.26
C LEU A 99 -12.09 -17.12 -2.16
N PRO A 100 -11.97 -17.84 -3.29
CA PRO A 100 -11.35 -19.16 -3.34
C PRO A 100 -9.96 -19.18 -2.68
N THR A 101 -9.62 -20.26 -2.00
CA THR A 101 -8.37 -20.38 -1.21
C THR A 101 -7.11 -20.10 -2.04
N TRP A 102 -7.07 -20.52 -3.31
CA TRP A 102 -5.92 -20.26 -4.18
C TRP A 102 -5.72 -18.76 -4.45
N MET A 103 -6.80 -17.97 -4.56
CA MET A 103 -6.74 -16.51 -4.72
C MET A 103 -6.21 -15.86 -3.45
N GLN A 104 -6.66 -16.34 -2.28
CA GLN A 104 -6.18 -15.85 -0.99
C GLN A 104 -4.68 -16.11 -0.81
N GLN A 105 -4.22 -17.32 -1.18
CA GLN A 105 -2.81 -17.69 -1.13
C GLN A 105 -1.97 -16.85 -2.08
N PHE A 106 -2.44 -16.64 -3.31
CA PHE A 106 -1.77 -15.77 -4.28
C PHE A 106 -1.68 -14.33 -3.76
N ALA A 107 -2.78 -13.78 -3.24
CA ALA A 107 -2.81 -12.43 -2.67
C ALA A 107 -1.84 -12.28 -1.49
N ALA A 108 -1.72 -13.31 -0.65
CA ALA A 108 -0.84 -13.33 0.50
C ALA A 108 0.66 -13.25 0.14
N LEU A 109 1.04 -13.51 -1.11
CA LEU A 109 2.40 -13.29 -1.59
C LEU A 109 2.74 -11.80 -1.73
N PHE A 110 1.74 -10.95 -1.99
CA PHE A 110 1.92 -9.54 -2.33
C PHE A 110 1.64 -8.62 -1.13
N PRO A 111 2.30 -7.46 -1.05
CA PRO A 111 2.18 -6.56 0.10
C PRO A 111 0.77 -5.97 0.24
N LEU A 112 0.01 -5.87 -0.86
CA LEU A 112 -1.29 -5.20 -0.87
C LEU A 112 -2.32 -5.88 0.04
N LYS A 113 -2.38 -7.22 0.07
CA LYS A 113 -3.25 -7.98 0.99
C LYS A 113 -2.95 -7.66 2.44
N TRP A 114 -1.67 -7.57 2.79
CA TRP A 114 -1.26 -7.29 4.17
C TRP A 114 -1.57 -5.86 4.57
N LEU A 115 -1.41 -4.92 3.64
CA LEU A 115 -1.80 -3.53 3.86
C LEU A 115 -3.31 -3.38 4.06
N THR A 116 -4.16 -4.06 3.27
CA THR A 116 -5.62 -4.00 3.44
C THR A 116 -6.08 -4.60 4.77
N GLN A 117 -5.53 -5.74 5.16
CA GLN A 117 -5.78 -6.34 6.48
C GLN A 117 -5.30 -5.44 7.62
N GLY A 118 -4.12 -4.84 7.50
CA GLY A 118 -3.59 -3.89 8.48
C GLY A 118 -4.48 -2.66 8.64
N MET A 119 -4.95 -2.07 7.54
CA MET A 119 -5.86 -0.92 7.61
C MET A 119 -7.20 -1.28 8.23
N ARG A 120 -7.74 -2.49 7.98
CA ARG A 120 -8.94 -2.98 8.69
C ARG A 120 -8.72 -3.08 10.20
N SER A 121 -7.53 -3.51 10.65
CA SER A 121 -7.23 -3.58 12.10
C SER A 121 -7.27 -2.22 12.81
N VAL A 122 -7.04 -1.12 12.06
CA VAL A 122 -7.11 0.24 12.60
C VAL A 122 -8.58 0.63 12.82
N PHE A 123 -9.41 0.49 11.79
CA PHE A 123 -10.79 1.02 11.81
C PHE A 123 -11.84 0.06 12.36
N LEU A 124 -11.59 -1.26 12.36
CA LEU A 124 -12.55 -2.24 12.85
C LEU A 124 -12.30 -2.63 14.32
N PRO A 125 -13.35 -3.06 15.05
CA PRO A 125 -13.20 -3.58 16.41
C PRO A 125 -12.40 -4.89 16.46
N ASP A 126 -11.73 -5.17 17.58
CA ASP A 126 -10.92 -6.38 17.73
C ASP A 126 -11.72 -7.68 17.64
N SER A 127 -13.02 -7.64 17.98
CA SER A 127 -13.93 -8.77 17.79
C SER A 127 -14.04 -9.18 16.32
N PHE A 128 -13.85 -8.24 15.38
CA PHE A 128 -13.87 -8.50 13.94
C PHE A 128 -12.66 -9.32 13.47
N ALA A 129 -11.57 -9.37 14.23
CA ALA A 129 -10.39 -10.17 13.88
C ALA A 129 -10.74 -11.67 13.69
N THR A 130 -11.76 -12.16 14.41
CA THR A 130 -12.24 -13.54 14.29
C THR A 130 -12.87 -13.85 12.93
N GLN A 131 -13.30 -12.82 12.18
CA GLN A 131 -13.86 -12.95 10.84
C GLN A 131 -12.79 -12.91 9.75
N GLU A 132 -11.54 -12.53 10.07
CA GLU A 132 -10.42 -12.63 9.12
C GLU A 132 -10.03 -14.10 8.89
N VAL A 133 -9.40 -14.37 7.75
CA VAL A 133 -8.97 -15.74 7.35
C VAL A 133 -8.05 -16.38 8.40
N ALA A 134 -7.14 -15.60 8.98
CA ALA A 134 -6.22 -16.05 10.02
C ALA A 134 -6.81 -15.94 11.44
N LYS A 135 -8.09 -15.57 11.57
CA LYS A 135 -8.79 -15.28 12.83
C LYS A 135 -8.05 -14.28 13.75
N SER A 136 -7.19 -13.45 13.16
CA SER A 136 -6.35 -12.48 13.84
C SER A 136 -5.87 -11.41 12.85
N TRP A 137 -5.48 -10.24 13.36
CA TRP A 137 -5.01 -9.12 12.54
C TRP A 137 -3.61 -9.33 11.94
N GLU A 138 -2.80 -10.22 12.52
CA GLU A 138 -1.44 -10.54 12.05
C GLU A 138 -0.54 -9.30 11.87
N ASN A 139 -0.73 -8.23 12.65
CA ASN A 139 -0.02 -6.95 12.48
C ASN A 139 1.51 -7.10 12.44
N GLY A 140 2.08 -8.00 13.26
CA GLY A 140 3.51 -8.31 13.22
C GLY A 140 3.95 -8.95 11.90
N LYS A 141 3.17 -9.89 11.34
CA LYS A 141 3.48 -10.47 10.02
C LYS A 141 3.29 -9.46 8.90
N THR A 142 2.26 -8.61 8.97
CA THR A 142 2.06 -7.49 8.05
C THR A 142 3.31 -6.61 7.99
N PHE A 143 3.83 -6.21 9.16
CA PHE A 143 5.06 -5.43 9.24
C PHE A 143 6.23 -6.13 8.55
N VAL A 144 6.50 -7.39 8.90
CA VAL A 144 7.61 -8.17 8.32
C VAL A 144 7.49 -8.27 6.80
N ILE A 145 6.30 -8.56 6.28
CA ILE A 145 6.10 -8.76 4.85
C ILE A 145 6.25 -7.45 4.07
N LEU A 146 5.74 -6.34 4.61
CA LEU A 146 5.95 -5.02 4.02
C LEU A 146 7.43 -4.62 4.02
N VAL A 147 8.17 -4.91 5.09
CA VAL A 147 9.63 -4.69 5.15
C VAL A 147 10.36 -5.55 4.12
N VAL A 148 10.03 -6.83 4.01
CA VAL A 148 10.63 -7.74 3.01
C VAL A 148 10.40 -7.21 1.60
N TRP A 149 9.17 -6.82 1.27
CA TRP A 149 8.86 -6.25 -0.05
C TRP A 149 9.50 -4.90 -0.29
N LEU A 150 9.63 -4.06 0.73
CA LEU A 150 10.40 -2.81 0.65
C LEU A 150 11.86 -3.10 0.30
N VAL A 151 12.50 -4.06 0.99
CA VAL A 151 13.89 -4.45 0.70
C VAL A 151 14.04 -4.99 -0.72
N ILE A 152 13.11 -5.84 -1.16
CA ILE A 152 13.07 -6.36 -2.54
C ILE A 152 12.94 -5.20 -3.54
N GLY A 153 11.99 -4.28 -3.31
CA GLY A 153 11.76 -3.12 -4.17
C GLY A 153 12.98 -2.21 -4.26
N VAL A 154 13.62 -1.91 -3.14
CA VAL A 154 14.85 -1.08 -3.09
C VAL A 154 15.99 -1.79 -3.82
N PHE A 155 16.19 -3.09 -3.56
CA PHE A 155 17.23 -3.88 -4.20
C PHE A 155 17.10 -3.85 -5.72
N PHE A 156 15.90 -4.11 -6.25
CA PHE A 156 15.67 -4.07 -7.70
C PHE A 156 15.74 -2.65 -8.26
N SER A 157 15.23 -1.65 -7.55
CA SER A 157 15.35 -0.24 -7.93
C SER A 157 16.81 0.15 -8.13
N VAL A 158 17.68 -0.10 -7.14
CA VAL A 158 19.10 0.26 -7.21
C VAL A 158 19.83 -0.53 -8.32
N ARG A 159 19.49 -1.80 -8.53
CA ARG A 159 20.17 -2.67 -9.51
C ARG A 159 19.75 -2.41 -10.96
N LYS A 160 18.49 -2.05 -11.20
CA LYS A 160 17.90 -2.02 -12.55
C LYS A 160 17.60 -0.61 -13.04
N PHE A 161 17.43 0.36 -12.15
CA PHE A 161 17.19 1.73 -12.56
C PHE A 161 18.46 2.31 -13.19
N LYS A 162 18.36 2.64 -14.47
CA LYS A 162 19.37 3.39 -15.21
C LYS A 162 18.74 4.69 -15.67
N TRP A 163 19.43 5.79 -15.46
CA TRP A 163 19.07 7.05 -16.07
C TRP A 163 19.28 6.96 -17.57
N ASP A 164 18.24 7.23 -18.35
CA ASP A 164 18.44 7.52 -19.78
C ASP A 164 19.33 8.76 -19.87
N ARG A 165 20.45 8.59 -20.56
CA ARG A 165 21.41 9.65 -20.88
C ARG A 165 21.28 9.93 -22.37
N ASP A 166 20.13 10.48 -22.75
CA ASP A 166 19.95 11.16 -24.03
C ASP A 166 19.82 12.67 -23.76
#